data_AF-A0A7Y6AGW3-F1
#
_entry.id   AF-A0A7Y6AGW3-F1
#
_cell.length_a   1.000
_cell.length_b   1.000
_cell.length_c   1.000
_cell.angle_alpha   90.00
_cell.angle_beta   90.00
_cell.angle_gamma   90.00
#
_symmetry.space_group_name_H-M   'P 1'
#
loop_
_entity.id
_entity.type
_entity.pdbx_description
1 polymer ?
#
loop_
_entity_poly.entity_id
_entity_poly.type
_entity_poly.pdbx_seq_one_letter_code
_entity_poly.pdbx_strand_id
1 'polypeptide(L)' 'MNRRYGLYGPNSRDFLSYGGRLLVHHDRAQLEFLVPGTPVRELPPDIPADQTMPIRFHPELAAVQWTESGDIAGKEQFR' A
#
# COMPACT_ATOMS: atom_id res chain seq x y z
N MET A 1 -10.10 12.65 -8.53
CA MET A 1 -8.69 12.55 -8.10
C MET A 1 -8.54 11.26 -7.32
N ASN A 2 -7.78 10.29 -7.84
CA ASN A 2 -7.50 9.06 -7.09
C ASN A 2 -6.49 9.39 -5.99
N ARG A 3 -6.93 9.29 -4.73
CA ARG A 3 -6.05 9.39 -3.57
C ARG A 3 -5.09 8.19 -3.59
N ARG A 4 -3.88 8.41 -3.10
CA ARG A 4 -2.85 7.39 -2.95
C ARG A 4 -2.45 7.36 -1.48
N TYR A 5 -2.30 6.16 -0.95
CA TYR A 5 -1.92 5.93 0.43
C TYR A 5 -0.61 5.16 0.46
N GLY A 6 0.22 5.42 1.47
CA GLY A 6 1.50 4.74 1.67
C GLY A 6 1.71 4.39 3.13
N LEU A 7 2.57 3.41 3.37
CA LEU A 7 3.02 3.01 4.70
C LEU A 7 4.01 4.05 5.21
N TYR A 8 3.82 4.54 6.42
CA TYR A 8 4.60 5.62 7.00
C TYR A 8 5.34 5.15 8.25
N GLY A 9 6.67 5.25 8.22
CA GLY A 9 7.52 4.88 9.33
C GLY A 9 7.43 5.92 10.46
N PRO A 10 6.91 5.59 11.66
CA PRO A 10 6.80 6.57 12.75
C PRO A 10 8.18 7.08 13.22
N ASN A 11 9.21 6.25 13.10
CA ASN A 11 10.58 6.58 13.50
C ASN A 11 11.34 7.35 12.41
N SER A 12 11.28 6.90 11.16
CA SER A 12 11.94 7.57 10.03
C SER A 12 11.24 8.87 9.63
N ARG A 13 9.96 9.01 9.99
CA ARG A 13 9.08 10.10 9.53
C ARG A 13 9.02 10.20 8.01
N ASP A 14 9.05 9.05 7.35
CA ASP A 14 9.06 8.96 5.89
C ASP A 14 8.21 7.78 5.40
N PHE A 15 7.83 7.82 4.12
CA PHE A 15 7.12 6.74 3.45
C PHE A 15 8.04 5.56 3.17
N LEU A 16 7.49 4.36 3.30
CA LEU A 16 8.21 3.14 2.93
C LEU A 16 8.43 3.12 1.41
N SER A 17 9.67 2.86 1.03
CA SER A 17 10.09 2.79 -0.36
C SER A 17 10.78 1.46 -0.66
N TYR A 18 10.70 1.06 -1.91
CA TYR A 18 11.39 -0.12 -2.44
C TYR A 18 11.96 0.22 -3.83
N GLY A 19 13.25 -0.05 -4.04
CA GLY A 19 13.92 0.26 -5.30
C GLY A 19 13.86 1.75 -5.67
N GLY A 20 13.87 2.65 -4.67
CA GLY A 20 13.76 4.09 -4.87
C GLY A 20 12.36 4.61 -5.20
N ARG A 21 11.32 3.76 -5.12
CA ARG A 21 9.92 4.14 -5.35
C ARG A 21 9.07 3.97 -4.11
N LEU A 22 8.16 4.89 -3.84
CA LEU A 22 7.24 4.81 -2.71
C LEU A 22 6.21 3.70 -2.92
N LEU A 23 6.01 2.86 -1.91
CA LEU A 23 4.99 1.83 -1.95
C LEU A 23 3.61 2.44 -1.73
N VAL A 24 2.70 2.23 -2.68
CA VAL A 24 1.38 2.88 -2.66
C VAL A 24 0.22 1.93 -2.91
N HIS A 25 -0.95 2.31 -2.40
CA HIS A 25 -2.25 1.69 -2.71
C HIS A 25 -3.34 2.76 -2.81
N HIS A 26 -4.43 2.48 -3.52
CA HIS A 26 -5.57 3.40 -3.64
C HIS A 26 -6.59 3.28 -2.51
N ASP A 27 -6.55 2.18 -1.77
CA ASP A 27 -7.34 1.94 -0.57
C ASP A 27 -6.43 1.90 0.67
N ARG A 28 -6.74 2.76 1.64
CA ARG A 28 -6.09 2.83 2.95
C ARG A 28 -6.37 1.58 3.78
N ALA A 29 -7.61 1.07 3.77
CA ALA A 29 -8.01 -0.06 4.60
C ALA A 29 -7.25 -1.33 4.24
N GLN A 30 -6.98 -1.57 2.95
CA GLN A 30 -6.13 -2.68 2.51
C GLN A 30 -4.71 -2.60 3.05
N LEU A 31 -4.09 -1.41 3.05
CA LEU A 31 -2.74 -1.26 3.61
C LEU A 31 -2.72 -1.53 5.12
N GLU A 32 -3.73 -1.06 5.84
CA GLU A 32 -3.86 -1.30 7.28
C GLU A 32 -4.10 -2.78 7.60
N PHE A 33 -4.84 -3.49 6.74
CA PHE A 33 -5.07 -4.93 6.87
C PHE A 33 -3.79 -5.74 6.59
N LEU A 34 -3.06 -5.40 5.53
CA LEU A 34 -1.89 -6.15 5.09
C LEU A 34 -0.67 -5.94 5.99
N VAL A 35 -0.51 -4.72 6.53
CA VAL A 35 0.64 -4.37 7.37
C VAL A 35 0.13 -3.82 8.71
N PRO A 36 -0.44 -4.70 9.56
CA PRO A 36 -1.01 -4.27 10.82
C PRO A 36 0.05 -3.62 11.71
N GLY A 37 -0.34 -2.54 12.40
CA GLY A 37 0.54 -1.78 13.28
C GLY A 37 1.43 -0.76 12.57
N THR A 38 1.45 -0.72 11.24
CA THR A 38 2.15 0.34 10.50
C THR A 38 1.19 1.48 10.17
N PRO A 39 1.50 2.74 10.54
CA PRO A 39 0.68 3.89 10.16
C PRO A 39 0.53 4.04 8.65
N VAL A 40 -0.68 4.31 8.18
CA VAL A 40 -0.96 4.62 6.76
C VAL A 40 -1.31 6.08 6.62
N ARG A 41 -0.68 6.77 5.66
CA ARG A 41 -0.93 8.19 5.36
C ARG A 41 -1.25 8.38 3.89
N GLU A 42 -2.02 9.42 3.60
CA GLU A 42 -2.24 9.88 2.23
C GLU A 42 -0.93 10.49 1.69
N LEU A 43 -0.58 10.11 0.46
CA LEU A 43 0.57 10.68 -0.24
C LEU A 43 0.26 12.11 -0.66
N PRO A 44 1.22 13.03 -0.49
CA PRO A 44 1.15 14.37 -1.07
C PRO A 44 0.85 14.33 -2.59
N PRO A 45 0.00 15.24 -3.11
CA PRO A 45 -0.45 15.22 -4.50
C PRO A 45 0.64 15.58 -5.51
N ASP A 46 1.72 16.22 -5.05
CA ASP A 46 2.90 16.63 -5.82
C ASP A 46 3.86 15.47 -6.12
N ILE A 47 3.69 14.31 -5.48
CA ILE A 47 4.51 13.13 -5.76
C ILE A 47 4.08 12.51 -7.11
N PRO A 48 4.94 12.49 -8.13
CA PRO A 48 4.56 11.97 -9.44
C PRO A 48 4.47 10.43 -9.43
N ALA A 49 3.71 9.87 -10.38
CA ALA A 49 3.39 8.44 -10.38
C ALA A 49 4.62 7.54 -10.66
N ASP A 50 5.60 8.04 -11.40
CA ASP A 50 6.88 7.38 -11.72
C ASP A 50 7.79 7.17 -10.50
N GLN A 51 7.61 7.99 -9.46
CA GLN A 51 8.25 7.83 -8.14
C GLN A 51 7.48 6.88 -7.21
N THR A 52 6.37 6.29 -7.68
CA THR A 52 5.55 5.37 -6.89
C THR A 52 5.56 3.97 -7.49
N MET A 53 5.34 2.98 -6.65
CA MET A 53 5.17 1.59 -7.03
C MET A 53 3.93 1.04 -6.30
N PRO A 54 2.92 0.55 -7.01
CA PRO A 54 1.84 -0.19 -6.38
C PRO A 54 2.39 -1.34 -5.53
N ILE A 55 1.95 -1.41 -4.27
CA ILE A 55 2.51 -2.34 -3.28
C ILE A 55 2.39 -3.82 -3.70
N ARG A 56 1.40 -4.17 -4.53
CA ARG A 56 1.25 -5.50 -5.17
C ARG A 56 2.43 -5.94 -6.03
N PHE A 57 3.28 -5.00 -6.46
CA PHE A 57 4.49 -5.29 -7.25
C PHE A 57 5.73 -5.47 -6.37
N HIS A 58 5.62 -5.31 -5.06
CA HIS A 58 6.70 -5.65 -4.13
C HIS A 58 6.93 -7.18 -4.18
N PRO A 59 8.18 -7.65 -4.31
CA PRO A 59 8.44 -9.09 -4.52
C PRO A 59 7.96 -9.96 -3.36
N GLU A 60 8.03 -9.48 -2.12
CA GLU A 60 7.52 -10.22 -0.95
C GLU A 60 5.98 -10.25 -0.87
N LEU A 61 5.29 -9.41 -1.64
CA LEU A 61 3.82 -9.31 -1.66
C LEU A 61 3.21 -9.79 -2.99
N ALA A 62 4.04 -10.31 -3.90
CA ALA A 62 3.60 -10.82 -5.19
C ALA A 62 2.67 -12.04 -5.07
N ALA A 63 2.77 -12.80 -3.98
CA ALA A 63 1.90 -13.96 -3.70
C ALA A 63 0.55 -13.57 -3.07
N VAL A 64 0.39 -12.32 -2.60
CA VAL A 64 -0.88 -11.83 -2.05
C VAL A 64 -1.87 -11.67 -3.19
N GLN A 65 -3.10 -12.15 -3.01
CA GLN A 65 -4.17 -11.95 -3.99
C GLN A 65 -4.80 -10.57 -3.78
N TRP A 66 -4.78 -9.77 -4.84
CA TRP A 66 -5.38 -8.44 -4.90
C TRP A 66 -6.50 -8.50 -5.96
N THR A 67 -7.74 -8.13 -5.64
CA THR A 67 -8.77 -8.04 -6.68
C THR A 67 -8.64 -6.74 -7.48
N GLU A 68 -9.26 -6.68 -8.67
CA GLU A 68 -9.24 -5.51 -9.56
C GLU A 68 -9.77 -4.22 -8.90
N SER A 69 -10.56 -4.35 -7.82
CA SER A 69 -11.09 -3.24 -7.04
C SER A 69 -10.40 -3.06 -5.67
N GLY A 70 -9.39 -3.86 -5.34
CA GLY A 70 -8.67 -3.75 -4.07
C GLY A 70 -9.41 -4.37 -2.87
N ASP A 71 -10.15 -5.46 -3.05
CA ASP A 71 -10.87 -6.15 -1.97
C ASP A 71 -10.64 -7.67 -2.01
N ILE A 72 -9.90 -8.22 -1.05
CA ILE A 72 -10.43 -9.24 -0.13
C ILE A 72 -9.48 -9.36 1.07
N ALA A 73 -9.89 -8.71 2.16
CA ALA A 73 -9.61 -9.28 3.48
C ALA A 73 -10.40 -10.60 3.59
N GLY A 74 -9.71 -11.71 3.83
CA GLY A 74 -10.27 -13.05 3.79
C GLY A 74 -11.48 -13.25 4.71
N LYS A 75 -12.68 -13.27 4.13
CA LYS A 75 -13.90 -13.77 4.81
C LYS A 75 -14.57 -14.97 4.13
N GLU A 76 -14.07 -15.45 2.99
CA GLU A 76 -14.74 -16.55 2.25
C GLU A 76 -13.82 -17.70 1.83
N GLN A 77 -12.70 -17.94 2.54
CA GLN A 77 -11.90 -19.16 2.36
C GLN A 77 -11.98 -20.15 3.54
N PHE A 78 -12.83 -19.86 4.54
CA PHE A 78 -13.16 -20.76 5.63
C PHE A 78 -14.67 -20.97 5.71
N ARG A 79 -15.26 -21.66 4.73
CA ARG A 79 -16.52 -22.38 4.94
C ARG A 79 -16.62 -23.60 4.05
#